data_AF-A0A7Y1A8X1-F1
#
_entry.id   AF-A0A7Y1A8X1-F1
#
_cell.length_a   1.000
_cell.length_b   1.000
_cell.length_c   1.000
_cell.angle_alpha   90.00
_cell.angle_beta   90.00
_cell.angle_gamma   90.00
#
_symmetry.space_group_name_H-M   'P 1'
#
loop_
_entity.id
_entity.type
_entity.pdbx_description
1 polymer ?
#
loop_
_entity_poly.entity_id
_entity_poly.type
_entity_poly.pdbx_seq_one_letter_code
_entity_poly.pdbx_strand_id
1 'polypeptide(L)'
;MFDYARHLDYLLKRRVKGRDFGSESVDELNRISRYYRIASAHGNAKATEALHYLQWRLTDTTYDGVPTRLRRNREEETKRLREVLTQQSPSRGYWLQAGMFRQAWNLREALVLFRKAADMGDAESQFLLAEYLDVDSIIGPAAFGAKAKDKAFALPLYRCAAQQGHGGAMYELAIKQIDERRYAEAMAGFQQAVMEGNAAAAYRLREAFGEGSNSTRSLGVAKDAARYERYEKIRIFLIQEEQFAPRVPDLDRIVPLPPAALPEWNGEFLWKSEQLEPREAPSETLVARMAKAKTLDSRTGLAKDAAQ
;
A
#
# COMPACT_ATOMS: atom_id res chain seq x y z
N MET A 1 -10.48 -10.56 14.49
CA MET A 1 -10.61 -9.14 14.89
C MET A 1 -9.98 -8.20 13.87
N PHE A 2 -8.69 -8.35 13.56
CA PHE A 2 -8.03 -7.54 12.51
C PHE A 2 -8.77 -7.59 11.17
N ASP A 3 -9.03 -8.79 10.62
CA ASP A 3 -9.68 -8.92 9.31
C ASP A 3 -11.09 -8.35 9.28
N TYR A 4 -11.85 -8.50 10.36
CA TYR A 4 -13.17 -7.88 10.52
C TYR A 4 -13.07 -6.35 10.54
N ALA A 5 -12.12 -5.80 11.30
CA ALA A 5 -11.88 -4.36 11.34
C ALA A 5 -11.46 -3.79 9.97
N ARG A 6 -10.59 -4.52 9.25
CA ARG A 6 -10.15 -4.20 7.89
C ARG A 6 -11.32 -4.19 6.91
N HIS A 7 -12.21 -5.17 7.01
CA HIS A 7 -13.42 -5.23 6.18
C HIS A 7 -14.38 -4.07 6.50
N LEU A 8 -14.59 -3.73 7.77
CA LEU A 8 -15.39 -2.56 8.14
C LEU A 8 -14.78 -1.25 7.60
N ASP A 9 -13.46 -1.08 7.70
CA ASP A 9 -12.75 0.08 7.15
C ASP A 9 -12.90 0.17 5.62
N TYR A 10 -12.78 -0.96 4.92
CA TYR A 10 -13.02 -1.04 3.48
C TYR A 10 -14.45 -0.61 3.10
N LEU A 11 -15.47 -1.15 3.78
CA LEU A 11 -16.87 -0.82 3.52
C LEU A 11 -17.19 0.65 3.83
N LEU A 12 -16.62 1.20 4.91
CA LEU A 12 -16.79 2.60 5.27
C LEU A 12 -16.20 3.51 4.19
N LYS A 13 -14.93 3.31 3.84
CA LYS A 13 -14.23 4.11 2.81
C LYS A 13 -14.91 4.03 1.46
N ARG A 14 -15.43 2.85 1.07
CA ARG A 14 -16.22 2.72 -0.16
C ARG A 14 -17.53 3.50 -0.12
N ARG A 15 -18.24 3.50 1.02
CA ARG A 15 -19.51 4.22 1.20
C ARG A 15 -19.35 5.74 1.11
N VAL A 16 -18.23 6.26 1.60
CA VAL A 16 -17.92 7.70 1.58
C VAL A 16 -17.12 8.14 0.34
N LYS A 17 -16.68 7.20 -0.51
CA LYS A 17 -15.93 7.51 -1.73
C LYS A 17 -16.71 8.48 -2.62
N GLY A 18 -16.06 9.58 -3.01
CA GLY A 18 -16.67 10.65 -3.82
C GLY A 18 -17.56 11.63 -3.04
N ARG A 19 -17.61 11.53 -1.70
CA ARG A 19 -18.22 12.54 -0.82
C ARG A 19 -17.15 13.47 -0.25
N ASP A 20 -17.59 14.55 0.40
CA ASP A 20 -16.71 15.49 1.09
C ASP A 20 -15.81 14.80 2.13
N PHE A 21 -14.60 15.32 2.24
CA PHE A 21 -13.62 14.91 3.24
C PHE A 21 -14.21 15.08 4.65
N GLY A 22 -14.19 14.02 5.47
CA GLY A 22 -14.78 14.03 6.82
C GLY A 22 -16.25 13.57 6.89
N SER A 23 -16.84 13.08 5.79
CA SER A 23 -18.18 12.47 5.81
C SER A 23 -18.27 11.10 6.51
N GLU A 24 -17.16 10.59 7.03
CA GLU A 24 -17.10 9.37 7.82
C GLU A 24 -17.61 9.60 9.24
N SER A 25 -18.44 8.67 9.75
CA SER A 25 -18.91 8.73 11.12
C SER A 25 -17.75 8.47 12.10
N VAL A 26 -17.48 9.43 12.97
CA VAL A 26 -16.49 9.29 14.07
C VAL A 26 -16.81 8.07 14.94
N ASP A 27 -18.09 7.73 15.12
CA ASP A 27 -18.50 6.55 15.88
C ASP A 27 -18.17 5.24 15.17
N GLU A 28 -18.36 5.17 13.85
CA GLU A 28 -17.92 4.01 13.05
C GLU A 28 -16.39 3.86 13.11
N LEU A 29 -15.65 4.96 13.02
CA LEU A 29 -14.19 4.98 13.14
C LEU A 29 -13.72 4.54 14.52
N ASN A 30 -14.38 4.98 15.59
CA ASN A 30 -14.09 4.53 16.95
C ASN A 30 -14.40 3.04 17.12
N ARG A 31 -15.48 2.54 16.50
CA ARG A 31 -15.83 1.11 16.51
C ARG A 31 -14.80 0.26 15.77
N ILE A 32 -14.27 0.72 14.65
CA ILE A 32 -13.18 0.05 13.93
C ILE A 32 -11.90 0.08 14.79
N SER A 33 -11.57 1.24 15.38
CA SER A 33 -10.41 1.44 16.25
C SER A 33 -10.39 0.47 17.43
N ARG A 34 -11.56 0.19 18.05
CA ARG A 34 -11.72 -0.81 19.12
C ARG A 34 -11.10 -2.15 18.74
N TYR A 35 -11.43 -2.67 17.57
CA TYR A 35 -10.95 -3.98 17.12
C TYR A 35 -9.46 -3.95 16.79
N TYR A 36 -8.96 -2.87 16.18
CA TYR A 36 -7.54 -2.73 15.91
C TYR A 36 -6.72 -2.60 17.19
N ARG A 37 -7.18 -1.84 18.20
CA ARG A 37 -6.50 -1.72 19.50
C ARG A 37 -6.34 -3.08 20.18
N ILE A 38 -7.42 -3.85 20.23
CA ILE A 38 -7.36 -5.19 20.84
C ILE A 38 -6.42 -6.10 20.04
N ALA A 39 -6.50 -6.12 18.71
CA ALA A 39 -5.59 -6.91 17.89
C ALA A 39 -4.12 -6.47 18.03
N SER A 40 -3.86 -5.16 18.08
CA SER A 40 -2.54 -4.56 18.28
C SER A 40 -1.95 -4.97 19.64
N ALA A 41 -2.73 -4.95 20.71
CA ALA A 41 -2.29 -5.38 22.04
C ALA A 41 -1.93 -6.88 22.12
N HIS A 42 -2.42 -7.68 21.17
CA HIS A 42 -2.07 -9.08 20.98
C HIS A 42 -0.93 -9.29 19.96
N GLY A 43 -0.18 -8.24 19.61
CA GLY A 43 1.03 -8.33 18.78
C GLY A 43 0.78 -8.23 17.27
N ASN A 44 -0.44 -7.92 16.82
CA ASN A 44 -0.71 -7.80 15.39
C ASN A 44 -0.19 -6.46 14.83
N ALA A 45 1.01 -6.50 14.22
CA ALA A 45 1.65 -5.32 13.63
C ALA A 45 0.78 -4.62 12.56
N LYS A 46 0.08 -5.39 11.72
CA LYS A 46 -0.82 -4.82 10.70
C LYS A 46 -1.98 -4.04 11.33
N ALA A 47 -2.50 -4.52 12.46
CA ALA A 47 -3.52 -3.82 13.22
C ALA A 47 -2.97 -2.54 13.88
N THR A 48 -1.74 -2.60 14.41
CA THR A 48 -1.05 -1.43 14.98
C THR A 48 -0.86 -0.33 13.93
N GLU A 49 -0.39 -0.71 12.74
CA GLU A 49 -0.20 0.20 11.62
C GLU A 49 -1.52 0.79 11.11
N ALA A 50 -2.53 -0.06 10.88
CA ALA A 50 -3.87 0.39 10.47
C ALA A 50 -4.50 1.33 11.51
N LEU A 51 -4.34 1.03 12.80
CA LEU A 51 -4.80 1.89 13.88
C LEU A 51 -4.07 3.24 13.89
N HIS A 52 -2.75 3.26 13.67
CA HIS A 52 -1.98 4.50 13.59
C HIS A 52 -2.53 5.40 12.49
N TYR A 53 -2.73 4.88 11.28
CA TYR A 53 -3.33 5.64 10.18
C TYR A 53 -4.73 6.16 10.52
N LEU A 54 -5.56 5.32 11.14
CA LEU A 54 -6.92 5.68 11.53
C LEU A 54 -6.95 6.81 12.57
N GLN A 55 -6.10 6.75 13.60
CA GLN A 55 -6.00 7.79 14.62
C GLN A 55 -5.39 9.09 14.07
N TRP A 56 -4.38 8.98 13.20
CA TRP A 56 -3.78 10.14 12.53
C TRP A 56 -4.83 10.88 11.68
N ARG A 57 -5.60 10.16 10.85
CA ARG A 57 -6.70 10.76 10.08
C ARG A 57 -7.72 11.47 10.98
N LEU A 58 -8.13 10.83 12.08
CA LEU A 58 -9.04 11.43 13.07
C LEU A 58 -8.48 12.67 13.77
N THR A 59 -7.17 12.86 13.78
CA THR A 59 -6.50 14.03 14.35
C THR A 59 -6.55 15.21 13.39
N ASP A 60 -6.39 14.95 12.10
CA ASP A 60 -6.31 16.00 11.08
C ASP A 60 -7.69 16.50 10.59
N THR A 61 -8.75 15.70 10.73
CA THR A 61 -10.10 16.02 10.22
C THR A 61 -10.79 17.22 10.89
N THR A 62 -10.27 17.74 12.00
CA THR A 62 -10.91 18.87 12.75
C THR A 62 -9.92 19.99 13.02
N TYR A 63 -9.20 20.45 11.99
CA TYR A 63 -8.21 21.52 12.14
C TYR A 63 -8.87 22.91 12.24
N ASP A 64 -9.52 23.19 13.37
CA ASP A 64 -10.06 24.51 13.76
C ASP A 64 -9.06 25.35 14.57
N GLY A 65 -7.84 24.82 14.78
CA GLY A 65 -6.79 25.45 15.57
C GLY A 65 -6.90 25.21 17.09
N VAL A 66 -7.91 24.49 17.59
CA VAL A 66 -8.12 24.27 19.03
C VAL A 66 -7.97 22.79 19.40
N PRO A 67 -6.87 22.39 20.08
CA PRO A 67 -6.70 21.00 20.49
C PRO A 67 -7.72 20.60 21.58
N THR A 68 -8.67 19.71 21.24
CA THR A 68 -9.58 19.09 22.21
C THR A 68 -8.87 18.01 23.04
N ARG A 69 -9.44 17.60 24.18
CA ARG A 69 -8.90 16.46 24.98
C ARG A 69 -8.86 15.17 24.15
N LEU A 70 -9.91 14.91 23.37
CA LEU A 70 -9.98 13.74 22.50
C LEU A 70 -8.86 13.75 21.44
N ARG A 71 -8.60 14.89 20.82
CA ARG A 71 -7.51 15.06 19.85
C ARG A 71 -6.15 14.81 20.50
N ARG A 72 -5.87 15.41 21.66
CA ARG A 72 -4.63 15.14 22.42
C ARG A 72 -4.46 13.66 22.75
N ASN A 73 -5.53 12.99 23.17
CA ASN A 73 -5.49 11.55 23.46
C ASN A 73 -5.13 10.72 22.21
N ARG A 74 -5.65 11.09 21.03
CA ARG A 74 -5.31 10.43 19.76
C ARG A 74 -3.89 10.73 19.32
N GLU A 75 -3.41 11.95 19.49
CA GLU A 75 -2.01 12.33 19.22
C GLU A 75 -1.04 11.55 20.13
N GLU A 76 -1.37 11.39 21.41
CA GLU A 76 -0.56 10.56 22.32
C GLU A 76 -0.65 9.07 21.95
N GLU A 77 -1.81 8.60 21.50
CA GLU A 77 -1.97 7.23 21.00
C GLU A 77 -1.14 6.99 19.73
N THR A 78 -1.15 7.87 18.73
CA THR A 78 -0.34 7.71 17.51
C THR A 78 1.15 7.67 17.85
N LYS A 79 1.63 8.50 18.78
CA LYS A 79 3.02 8.44 19.26
C LYS A 79 3.37 7.06 19.81
N ARG A 80 2.55 6.53 20.72
CA ARG A 80 2.75 5.19 21.32
C ARG A 80 2.69 4.07 20.28
N LEU A 81 1.76 4.15 19.33
CA LEU A 81 1.61 3.12 18.29
C LEU A 81 2.83 3.00 17.41
N ARG A 82 3.60 4.08 17.18
CA ARG A 82 4.87 4.00 16.44
C ARG A 82 5.92 3.19 17.19
N GLU A 83 6.00 3.37 18.50
CA GLU A 83 6.91 2.59 19.36
C GLU A 83 6.50 1.12 19.38
N VAL A 84 5.20 0.85 19.58
CA VAL A 84 4.64 -0.51 19.54
C VAL A 84 4.88 -1.17 18.19
N LEU A 85 4.67 -0.47 17.07
CA LEU A 85 4.92 -1.00 15.74
C LEU A 85 6.40 -1.33 15.56
N THR A 86 7.31 -0.46 16.02
CA THR A 86 8.76 -0.70 15.95
C THR A 86 9.18 -1.90 16.79
N GLN A 87 8.52 -2.16 17.91
CA GLN A 87 8.77 -3.36 18.73
C GLN A 87 8.21 -4.63 18.07
N GLN A 88 7.01 -4.57 17.49
CA GLN A 88 6.34 -5.72 16.85
C GLN A 88 6.94 -6.08 15.48
N SER A 89 7.36 -5.06 14.73
CA SER A 89 7.91 -5.15 13.39
C SER A 89 8.85 -3.97 13.14
N PRO A 90 10.14 -4.10 13.52
CA PRO A 90 11.12 -3.00 13.41
C PRO A 90 11.20 -2.37 12.03
N SER A 91 11.18 -3.18 10.97
CA SER A 91 11.25 -2.72 9.59
C SER A 91 10.07 -1.81 9.22
N ARG A 92 8.83 -2.24 9.52
CA ARG A 92 7.60 -1.44 9.33
C ARG A 92 7.57 -0.20 10.23
N GLY A 93 8.04 -0.32 11.48
CA GLY A 93 8.12 0.81 12.41
C GLY A 93 9.05 1.92 11.91
N TYR A 94 10.23 1.56 11.39
CA TYR A 94 11.15 2.53 10.79
C TYR A 94 10.61 3.11 9.48
N TRP A 95 9.97 2.31 8.63
CA TRP A 95 9.30 2.81 7.42
C TRP A 95 8.23 3.85 7.76
N LEU A 96 7.37 3.57 8.74
CA LEU A 96 6.32 4.50 9.16
C LEU A 96 6.91 5.82 9.65
N GLN A 97 7.93 5.76 10.51
CA GLN A 97 8.63 6.95 10.99
C GLN A 97 9.30 7.72 9.86
N ALA A 98 9.96 7.03 8.92
CA ALA A 98 10.58 7.65 7.75
C ALA A 98 9.56 8.42 6.91
N GLY A 99 8.37 7.84 6.69
CA GLY A 99 7.26 8.49 6.01
C GLY A 99 6.81 9.79 6.68
N MET A 100 6.81 9.85 8.01
CA MET A 100 6.49 11.07 8.76
C MET A 100 7.55 12.15 8.61
N PHE A 101 8.84 11.80 8.74
CA PHE A 101 9.93 12.75 8.50
C PHE A 101 9.90 13.28 7.06
N ARG A 102 9.59 12.41 6.08
CA ARG A 102 9.42 12.80 4.68
C ARG A 102 8.29 13.82 4.51
N GLN A 103 7.13 13.60 5.13
CA GLN A 103 6.00 14.56 5.08
C GLN A 103 6.35 15.91 5.73
N ALA A 104 7.19 15.89 6.76
CA ALA A 104 7.69 17.09 7.43
C ALA A 104 8.88 17.75 6.72
N TRP A 105 9.25 17.30 5.50
CA TRP A 105 10.43 17.76 4.75
C TRP A 105 11.78 17.57 5.46
N ASN A 106 11.84 16.72 6.48
CA ASN A 106 13.05 16.29 7.16
C ASN A 106 13.69 15.12 6.41
N LEU A 107 14.17 15.40 5.19
CA LEU A 107 14.57 14.39 4.21
C LEU A 107 15.78 13.56 4.66
N ARG A 108 16.68 14.13 5.45
CA ARG A 108 17.88 13.42 5.95
C ARG A 108 17.50 12.33 6.94
N GLU A 109 16.66 12.65 7.92
CA GLU A 109 16.13 11.72 8.92
C GLU A 109 15.27 10.65 8.24
N ALA A 110 14.44 11.04 7.28
CA ALA A 110 13.66 10.10 6.48
C ALA A 110 14.56 9.09 5.77
N LEU A 111 15.63 9.55 5.10
CA LEU A 111 16.55 8.68 4.37
C LEU A 111 17.27 7.68 5.29
N VAL A 112 17.73 8.13 6.47
CA VAL A 112 18.36 7.24 7.46
C VAL A 112 17.41 6.13 7.91
N LEU A 113 16.13 6.47 8.14
CA LEU A 113 15.13 5.50 8.58
C LEU A 113 14.66 4.58 7.45
N PHE A 114 14.48 5.08 6.23
CA PHE A 114 14.24 4.23 5.06
C PHE A 114 15.39 3.26 4.84
N ARG A 115 16.64 3.72 4.98
CA ARG A 115 17.79 2.82 4.88
C ARG A 115 17.75 1.72 5.95
N LYS A 116 17.46 2.09 7.20
CA LYS A 116 17.35 1.14 8.31
C LYS A 116 16.25 0.11 8.08
N ALA A 117 15.08 0.54 7.60
CA ALA A 117 13.98 -0.34 7.25
C ALA A 117 14.32 -1.27 6.07
N ALA A 118 14.98 -0.75 5.03
CA ALA A 118 15.42 -1.49 3.86
C ALA A 118 16.45 -2.58 4.20
N ASP A 119 17.40 -2.27 5.08
CA ASP A 119 18.40 -3.21 5.60
C ASP A 119 17.75 -4.34 6.44
N MET A 120 16.57 -4.08 7.00
CA MET A 120 15.73 -5.07 7.70
C MET A 120 14.73 -5.78 6.77
N GLY A 121 14.81 -5.56 5.46
CA GLY A 121 13.99 -6.26 4.48
C GLY A 121 12.64 -5.60 4.15
N ASP A 122 12.35 -4.36 4.56
CA ASP A 122 11.11 -3.71 4.14
C ASP A 122 11.12 -3.40 2.63
N ALA A 123 10.26 -4.07 1.86
CA ALA A 123 10.22 -3.96 0.39
C ALA A 123 9.93 -2.54 -0.10
N GLU A 124 9.02 -1.82 0.58
CA GLU A 124 8.67 -0.43 0.24
C GLU A 124 9.87 0.50 0.44
N SER A 125 10.60 0.35 1.55
CA SER A 125 11.83 1.10 1.83
C SER A 125 12.96 0.75 0.87
N GLN A 126 13.09 -0.51 0.47
CA GLN A 126 14.06 -0.93 -0.56
C GLN A 126 13.74 -0.28 -1.90
N PHE A 127 12.48 -0.29 -2.31
CA PHE A 127 12.02 0.39 -3.53
C PHE A 127 12.28 1.90 -3.47
N LEU A 128 11.84 2.58 -2.40
CA LEU A 128 12.03 4.03 -2.25
C LEU A 128 13.51 4.42 -2.23
N LEU A 129 14.34 3.66 -1.52
CA LEU A 129 15.78 3.90 -1.51
C LEU A 129 16.39 3.68 -2.91
N ALA A 130 15.93 2.68 -3.65
CA ALA A 130 16.34 2.47 -5.03
C ALA A 130 15.97 3.66 -5.92
N GLU A 131 14.73 4.16 -5.84
CA GLU A 131 14.29 5.37 -6.57
C GLU A 131 15.13 6.60 -6.22
N TYR A 132 15.52 6.75 -4.96
CA TYR A 132 16.34 7.87 -4.54
C TYR A 132 17.77 7.80 -5.08
N LEU A 133 18.32 6.59 -5.26
CA LEU A 133 19.69 6.38 -5.73
C LEU A 133 19.79 6.21 -7.25
N ASP A 134 18.68 5.92 -7.92
CA ASP A 134 18.63 5.73 -9.36
C ASP A 134 18.53 7.07 -10.09
N VAL A 135 19.68 7.60 -10.53
CA VAL A 135 19.79 8.91 -11.19
C VAL A 135 18.91 9.09 -12.44
N ASP A 136 18.43 7.99 -13.02
CA ASP A 136 17.51 8.02 -14.17
C ASP A 136 16.03 8.13 -13.75
N SER A 137 15.74 8.08 -12.44
CA SER A 137 14.40 8.33 -11.88
C SER A 137 14.06 9.83 -11.86
N ILE A 138 12.77 10.14 -11.88
CA ILE A 138 12.23 11.46 -12.24
C ILE A 138 12.43 12.50 -11.11
N ILE A 139 12.29 12.10 -9.83
CA ILE A 139 12.20 13.07 -8.71
C ILE A 139 13.12 12.71 -7.53
N GLY A 140 13.34 11.41 -7.27
CA GLY A 140 14.14 10.93 -6.13
C GLY A 140 15.58 11.48 -6.08
N PRO A 141 16.37 11.35 -7.15
CA PRO A 141 17.79 11.71 -7.13
C PRO A 141 18.06 13.18 -6.82
N ALA A 142 17.25 14.08 -7.36
CA ALA A 142 17.40 15.52 -7.14
C ALA A 142 17.05 15.92 -5.69
N ALA A 143 15.99 15.32 -5.13
CA ALA A 143 15.57 15.58 -3.76
C ALA A 143 16.56 15.02 -2.70
N PHE A 144 17.26 13.94 -3.03
CA PHE A 144 18.17 13.24 -2.10
C PHE A 144 19.65 13.36 -2.46
N GLY A 145 19.99 14.11 -3.52
CA GLY A 145 21.37 14.40 -3.92
C GLY A 145 22.15 13.19 -4.44
N ALA A 146 21.49 12.22 -5.06
CA ALA A 146 22.14 11.03 -5.58
C ALA A 146 23.09 11.35 -6.74
N LYS A 147 24.19 10.60 -6.80
CA LYS A 147 25.26 10.78 -7.78
C LYS A 147 25.31 9.56 -8.70
N ALA A 148 25.90 9.72 -9.88
CA ALA A 148 26.00 8.61 -10.85
C ALA A 148 26.61 7.33 -10.28
N LYS A 149 27.57 7.45 -9.34
CA LYS A 149 28.17 6.30 -8.64
C LYS A 149 27.19 5.52 -7.76
N ASP A 150 26.10 6.15 -7.33
CA ASP A 150 25.12 5.57 -6.42
C ASP A 150 24.13 4.65 -7.15
N LYS A 151 24.01 4.79 -8.49
CA LYS A 151 23.18 3.95 -9.37
C LYS A 151 23.45 2.45 -9.20
N ALA A 152 24.69 2.07 -8.90
CA ALA A 152 25.08 0.68 -8.68
C ALA A 152 24.35 0.03 -7.49
N PHE A 153 23.85 0.83 -6.53
CA PHE A 153 23.11 0.35 -5.37
C PHE A 153 21.60 0.22 -5.62
N ALA A 154 21.06 0.93 -6.60
CA ALA A 154 19.61 0.92 -6.86
C ALA A 154 19.12 -0.44 -7.42
N LEU A 155 19.86 -1.04 -8.36
CA LEU A 155 19.42 -2.26 -9.03
C LEU A 155 19.26 -3.47 -8.07
N PRO A 156 20.20 -3.75 -7.15
CA PRO A 156 20.00 -4.78 -6.12
C PRO A 156 18.78 -4.50 -5.23
N LEU A 157 18.54 -3.24 -4.85
CA LEU A 157 17.40 -2.87 -4.01
C LEU A 157 16.06 -3.09 -4.72
N TYR A 158 15.95 -2.70 -6.00
CA TYR A 158 14.77 -3.03 -6.80
C TYR A 158 14.54 -4.54 -6.89
N ARG A 159 15.59 -5.34 -7.10
CA ARG A 159 15.47 -6.81 -7.14
C ARG A 159 14.96 -7.38 -5.82
N CYS A 160 15.49 -6.93 -4.69
CA CYS A 160 15.04 -7.37 -3.37
C CYS A 160 13.57 -7.00 -3.12
N ALA A 161 13.16 -5.78 -3.48
CA ALA A 161 11.77 -5.36 -3.34
C ALA A 161 10.83 -6.15 -4.28
N ALA A 162 11.23 -6.36 -5.54
CA ALA A 162 10.46 -7.14 -6.51
C ALA A 162 10.29 -8.60 -6.07
N GLN A 163 11.33 -9.24 -5.54
CA GLN A 163 11.24 -10.62 -5.00
C GLN A 163 10.24 -10.75 -3.85
N GLN A 164 9.95 -9.65 -3.16
CA GLN A 164 8.96 -9.59 -2.08
C GLN A 164 7.55 -9.19 -2.56
N GLY A 165 7.34 -9.07 -3.87
CA GLY A 165 6.04 -8.70 -4.45
C GLY A 165 5.83 -7.20 -4.60
N HIS A 166 6.87 -6.36 -4.58
CA HIS A 166 6.69 -4.92 -4.78
C HIS A 166 6.49 -4.57 -6.27
N GLY A 167 5.25 -4.31 -6.67
CA GLY A 167 4.88 -4.05 -8.06
C GLY A 167 5.61 -2.84 -8.69
N GLY A 168 5.87 -1.78 -7.92
CA GLY A 168 6.67 -0.64 -8.40
C GLY A 168 8.12 -1.01 -8.73
N ALA A 169 8.70 -1.95 -7.99
CA ALA A 169 10.08 -2.38 -8.21
C ALA A 169 10.17 -3.29 -9.43
N MET A 170 9.17 -4.17 -9.62
CA MET A 170 9.01 -4.97 -10.84
C MET A 170 8.86 -4.08 -12.08
N TYR A 171 8.07 -3.00 -11.99
CA TYR A 171 7.95 -2.01 -13.06
C TYR A 171 9.29 -1.38 -13.42
N GLU A 172 10.06 -0.90 -12.44
CA GLU A 172 11.37 -0.27 -12.70
C GLU A 172 12.39 -1.25 -13.29
N LEU A 173 12.38 -2.52 -12.86
CA LEU A 173 13.19 -3.57 -13.46
C LEU A 173 12.78 -3.84 -14.92
N ALA A 174 11.48 -3.84 -15.20
CA ALA A 174 10.96 -4.00 -16.57
C ALA A 174 11.34 -2.82 -17.47
N ILE A 175 11.35 -1.60 -16.96
CA ILE A 175 11.85 -0.43 -17.71
C ILE A 175 13.33 -0.61 -18.08
N LYS A 176 14.17 -1.03 -17.14
CA LYS A 176 15.60 -1.30 -17.42
C LYS A 176 15.79 -2.40 -18.47
N GLN A 177 14.93 -3.42 -18.48
CA GLN A 177 14.92 -4.46 -19.52
C GLN A 177 14.57 -3.89 -20.91
N ILE A 178 13.70 -2.88 -21.01
CA ILE A 178 13.44 -2.17 -22.29
C ILE A 178 14.70 -1.48 -22.79
N ASP A 179 15.42 -0.78 -21.91
CA ASP A 179 16.66 -0.07 -22.28
C ASP A 179 17.73 -1.03 -22.81
N GLU A 180 17.75 -2.25 -22.27
CA GLU A 180 18.60 -3.36 -22.70
C GLU A 180 18.04 -4.16 -23.89
N ARG A 181 16.91 -3.73 -24.46
CA ARG A 181 16.19 -4.38 -25.58
C ARG A 181 15.70 -5.80 -25.30
N ARG A 182 15.48 -6.14 -24.02
CA ARG A 182 14.98 -7.43 -23.54
C ARG A 182 13.45 -7.39 -23.40
N TYR A 183 12.76 -7.16 -24.52
CA TYR A 183 11.33 -6.82 -24.53
C TYR A 183 10.42 -7.92 -23.98
N ALA A 184 10.70 -9.20 -24.27
CA ALA A 184 9.92 -10.32 -23.75
C ALA A 184 10.03 -10.43 -22.21
N GLU A 185 11.22 -10.20 -21.67
CA GLU A 185 11.42 -10.15 -20.21
C GLU A 185 10.70 -8.94 -19.60
N ALA A 186 10.79 -7.76 -20.24
CA ALA A 186 10.07 -6.56 -19.81
C ALA A 186 8.55 -6.77 -19.78
N MET A 187 7.99 -7.44 -20.79
CA MET A 187 6.57 -7.80 -20.82
C MET A 187 6.17 -8.68 -19.64
N ALA A 188 6.96 -9.73 -19.36
CA ALA A 188 6.71 -10.61 -18.22
C ALA A 188 6.84 -9.85 -16.88
N GLY A 189 7.84 -8.96 -16.76
CA GLY A 189 8.02 -8.11 -15.59
C GLY A 189 6.86 -7.15 -15.37
N PHE A 190 6.34 -6.51 -16.42
CA PHE A 190 5.13 -5.68 -16.31
C PHE A 190 3.90 -6.50 -15.95
N GLN A 191 3.74 -7.71 -16.51
CA GLN A 191 2.61 -8.59 -16.18
C GLN A 191 2.61 -8.91 -14.68
N GLN A 192 3.77 -9.28 -14.13
CA GLN A 192 3.93 -9.51 -12.69
C GLN A 192 3.67 -8.24 -11.86
N ALA A 193 4.17 -7.09 -12.31
CA ALA A 193 3.91 -5.82 -11.65
C ALA A 193 2.41 -5.49 -11.58
N VAL A 194 1.64 -5.79 -12.64
CA VAL A 194 0.17 -5.62 -12.66
C VAL A 194 -0.50 -6.58 -11.68
N MET A 195 -0.07 -7.84 -11.60
CA MET A 195 -0.59 -8.79 -10.61
C MET A 195 -0.42 -8.27 -9.18
N GLU A 196 0.70 -7.62 -8.89
CA GLU A 196 0.99 -6.97 -7.60
C GLU A 196 0.46 -5.54 -7.48
N GLY A 197 -0.43 -5.12 -8.38
CA GLY A 197 -1.21 -3.89 -8.22
C GLY A 197 -0.62 -2.63 -8.85
N ASN A 198 0.43 -2.74 -9.67
CA ASN A 198 1.06 -1.56 -10.27
C ASN A 198 0.28 -1.03 -11.48
N ALA A 199 -0.43 0.09 -11.29
CA ALA A 199 -1.22 0.72 -12.35
C ALA A 199 -0.36 1.27 -13.51
N ALA A 200 0.88 1.70 -13.23
CA ALA A 200 1.80 2.19 -14.26
C ALA A 200 2.22 1.06 -15.22
N ALA A 201 2.44 -0.15 -14.71
CA ALA A 201 2.69 -1.34 -15.53
C ALA A 201 1.48 -1.70 -16.39
N ALA A 202 0.26 -1.59 -15.85
CA ALA A 202 -0.96 -1.81 -16.63
C ALA A 202 -1.08 -0.80 -17.77
N TYR A 203 -0.72 0.47 -17.51
CA TYR A 203 -0.63 1.49 -18.56
C TYR A 203 0.43 1.14 -19.62
N ARG A 204 1.63 0.69 -19.23
CA ARG A 204 2.67 0.27 -20.20
C ARG A 204 2.20 -0.86 -21.10
N LEU A 205 1.55 -1.89 -20.53
CA LEU A 205 1.00 -3.00 -21.32
C LEU A 205 -0.15 -2.56 -22.21
N ARG A 206 -1.04 -1.67 -21.72
CA ARG A 206 -2.07 -1.03 -22.54
C ARG A 206 -1.45 -0.36 -23.77
N GLU A 207 -0.46 0.51 -23.58
CA GLU A 207 0.22 1.20 -24.67
C GLU A 207 0.88 0.24 -25.66
N ALA A 208 1.50 -0.84 -25.15
CA ALA A 208 2.14 -1.84 -25.99
C ALA A 208 1.18 -2.51 -26.98
N PHE A 209 -0.07 -2.79 -26.57
CA PHE A 209 -1.10 -3.35 -27.44
C PHE A 209 -1.90 -2.30 -28.24
N GLY A 210 -1.68 -1.00 -27.98
CA GLY A 210 -2.34 0.13 -28.62
C GLY A 210 -1.41 0.94 -29.53
N GLU A 211 -1.40 2.26 -29.35
CA GLU A 211 -0.61 3.19 -30.16
C GLU A 211 0.91 3.02 -29.98
N GLY A 212 1.34 2.60 -28.79
CA GLY A 212 2.75 2.37 -28.45
C GLY A 212 3.40 1.18 -29.18
N SER A 213 2.62 0.30 -29.80
CA SER A 213 3.09 -0.85 -30.60
C SER A 213 4.06 -0.46 -31.73
N ASN A 214 3.92 0.74 -32.30
CA ASN A 214 4.75 1.25 -33.39
C ASN A 214 5.89 2.17 -32.92
N SER A 215 6.06 2.36 -31.60
CA SER A 215 7.05 3.29 -31.05
C SER A 215 8.45 2.66 -30.93
N THR A 216 9.48 3.50 -30.79
CA THR A 216 10.85 3.06 -30.51
C THR A 216 11.01 2.36 -29.15
N ARG A 217 10.02 2.52 -28.26
CA ARG A 217 9.91 1.83 -26.97
C ARG A 217 8.83 0.73 -26.98
N SER A 218 8.42 0.28 -28.17
CA SER A 218 7.50 -0.85 -28.32
C SER A 218 8.05 -2.09 -27.64
N LEU A 219 7.16 -2.90 -27.05
CA LEU A 219 7.50 -4.19 -26.46
C LEU A 219 7.55 -5.32 -27.51
N GLY A 220 7.53 -4.97 -28.81
CA GLY A 220 7.64 -5.94 -29.90
C GLY A 220 6.37 -6.77 -30.12
N VAL A 221 5.21 -6.26 -29.69
CA VAL A 221 3.91 -6.92 -29.87
C VAL A 221 3.05 -6.20 -30.92
N ALA A 222 2.25 -6.98 -31.62
CA ALA A 222 1.26 -6.45 -32.54
C ALA A 222 0.12 -5.76 -31.79
N LYS A 223 -0.56 -4.83 -32.47
CA LYS A 223 -1.79 -4.21 -31.96
C LYS A 223 -2.83 -5.28 -31.66
N ASP A 224 -3.45 -5.16 -30.49
CA ASP A 224 -4.53 -6.02 -30.04
C ASP A 224 -5.52 -5.17 -29.25
N ALA A 225 -6.60 -4.77 -29.91
CA ALA A 225 -7.62 -3.91 -29.32
C ALA A 225 -8.29 -4.54 -28.09
N ALA A 226 -8.48 -5.87 -28.09
CA ALA A 226 -9.10 -6.54 -26.96
C ALA A 226 -8.17 -6.56 -25.74
N ARG A 227 -6.86 -6.75 -25.93
CA ARG A 227 -5.87 -6.63 -24.83
C ARG A 227 -5.75 -5.20 -24.33
N TYR A 228 -5.68 -4.24 -25.24
CA TYR A 228 -5.67 -2.81 -24.90
C TYR A 228 -6.83 -2.46 -23.95
N GLU A 229 -8.06 -2.86 -24.31
CA GLU A 229 -9.25 -2.60 -23.50
C GLU A 229 -9.22 -3.30 -22.13
N ARG A 230 -8.71 -4.54 -22.06
CA ARG A 230 -8.58 -5.26 -20.78
C ARG A 230 -7.56 -4.59 -19.86
N TYR A 231 -6.38 -4.22 -20.38
CA TYR A 231 -5.38 -3.50 -19.57
C TYR A 231 -5.86 -2.12 -19.14
N GLU A 232 -6.65 -1.42 -19.95
CA GLU A 232 -7.25 -0.14 -19.55
C GLU A 232 -8.24 -0.32 -18.39
N LYS A 233 -9.11 -1.33 -18.45
CA LYS A 233 -10.02 -1.65 -17.34
C LYS A 233 -9.25 -2.02 -16.06
N ILE A 234 -8.18 -2.80 -16.19
CA ILE A 234 -7.29 -3.14 -15.07
C ILE A 234 -6.64 -1.88 -14.49
N ARG A 235 -6.08 -1.01 -15.34
CA ARG A 235 -5.45 0.25 -14.91
C ARG A 235 -6.44 1.12 -14.13
N ILE A 236 -7.66 1.29 -14.65
CA ILE A 236 -8.72 2.05 -13.99
C ILE A 236 -9.07 1.43 -12.65
N PHE A 237 -9.23 0.11 -12.58
CA PHE A 237 -9.50 -0.60 -11.32
C PHE A 237 -8.39 -0.36 -10.29
N LEU A 238 -7.12 -0.53 -10.67
CA LEU A 238 -5.98 -0.33 -9.79
C LEU A 238 -5.89 1.10 -9.26
N ILE A 239 -6.16 2.10 -10.09
CA ILE A 239 -6.21 3.51 -9.67
C ILE A 239 -7.39 3.78 -8.73
N GLN A 240 -8.59 3.28 -9.09
CA GLN A 240 -9.78 3.52 -8.29
C GLN A 240 -9.70 2.89 -6.90
N GLU A 241 -9.01 1.76 -6.77
CA GLU A 241 -8.89 1.02 -5.52
C GLU A 241 -7.53 1.22 -4.84
N GLU A 242 -6.65 2.09 -5.36
CA GLU A 242 -5.24 2.27 -4.94
C GLU A 242 -5.05 2.38 -3.41
N GLN A 243 -5.92 3.14 -2.73
CA GLN A 243 -5.89 3.32 -1.28
C GLN A 243 -6.01 2.01 -0.46
N PHE A 244 -6.45 0.92 -1.10
CA PHE A 244 -6.61 -0.40 -0.50
C PHE A 244 -5.51 -1.39 -0.91
N ALA A 245 -4.48 -0.92 -1.63
CA ALA A 245 -3.43 -1.76 -2.21
C ALA A 245 -4.00 -2.96 -3.00
N PRO A 246 -4.77 -2.68 -4.09
CA PRO A 246 -5.45 -3.72 -4.84
C PRO A 246 -4.43 -4.60 -5.58
N ARG A 247 -4.80 -5.86 -5.81
CA ARG A 247 -4.01 -6.81 -6.60
C ARG A 247 -4.87 -7.47 -7.66
N VAL A 248 -4.24 -8.05 -8.67
CA VAL A 248 -4.91 -8.79 -9.75
C VAL A 248 -4.30 -10.19 -9.87
N PRO A 249 -4.46 -11.06 -8.85
CA PRO A 249 -3.83 -12.39 -8.85
C PRO A 249 -4.36 -13.31 -9.96
N ASP A 250 -5.54 -13.01 -10.50
CA ASP A 250 -6.22 -13.69 -11.59
C ASP A 250 -5.90 -13.08 -12.97
N LEU A 251 -4.88 -12.24 -13.08
CA LEU A 251 -4.56 -11.49 -14.31
C LEU A 251 -4.42 -12.39 -15.54
N ASP A 252 -3.81 -13.57 -15.44
CA ASP A 252 -3.67 -14.48 -16.59
C ASP A 252 -5.00 -15.12 -17.03
N ARG A 253 -6.02 -15.10 -16.17
CA ARG A 253 -7.40 -15.48 -16.51
C ARG A 253 -8.19 -14.30 -17.08
N ILE A 254 -7.65 -13.08 -17.00
CA ILE A 254 -8.23 -11.87 -17.56
C ILE A 254 -7.54 -11.50 -18.87
N VAL A 255 -6.21 -11.44 -18.92
CA VAL A 255 -5.44 -11.01 -20.09
C VAL A 255 -4.08 -11.71 -20.09
N PRO A 256 -4.00 -12.98 -20.50
CA PRO A 256 -2.72 -13.66 -20.63
C PRO A 256 -1.89 -13.00 -21.73
N LEU A 257 -0.56 -13.04 -21.58
CA LEU A 257 0.34 -12.55 -22.61
C LEU A 257 0.25 -13.40 -23.90
N PRO A 258 0.46 -12.81 -25.09
CA PRO A 258 0.62 -13.59 -26.32
C PRO A 258 1.70 -14.67 -26.18
N PRO A 259 1.57 -15.82 -26.86
CA PRO A 259 0.60 -16.13 -27.93
C PRO A 259 -0.76 -16.66 -27.45
N ALA A 260 -1.02 -16.72 -26.14
CA ALA A 260 -2.28 -17.28 -25.63
C ALA A 260 -3.51 -16.49 -26.12
N ALA A 261 -4.59 -17.20 -26.45
CA ALA A 261 -5.87 -16.55 -26.78
C ALA A 261 -6.49 -15.89 -25.54
N LEU A 262 -7.30 -14.85 -25.75
CA LEU A 262 -8.03 -14.24 -24.63
C LEU A 262 -9.14 -15.19 -24.15
N PRO A 263 -9.20 -15.51 -22.85
CA PRO A 263 -10.32 -16.25 -22.28
C PRO A 263 -11.58 -15.37 -22.26
N GLU A 264 -12.75 -15.98 -22.09
CA GLU A 264 -13.95 -15.23 -21.71
C GLU A 264 -13.75 -14.56 -20.35
N TRP A 265 -14.21 -13.32 -20.21
CA TRP A 265 -14.10 -12.57 -18.97
C TRP A 265 -15.35 -11.71 -18.77
N ASN A 266 -15.97 -11.83 -17.60
CA ASN A 266 -17.22 -11.16 -17.24
C ASN A 266 -17.03 -9.70 -16.79
N GLY A 267 -15.79 -9.19 -16.73
CA GLY A 267 -15.49 -7.84 -16.28
C GLY A 267 -15.28 -7.71 -14.76
N GLU A 268 -15.29 -8.80 -14.02
CA GLU A 268 -15.09 -8.80 -12.56
C GLU A 268 -13.64 -9.14 -12.18
N PHE A 269 -13.20 -8.63 -11.04
CA PHE A 269 -11.88 -8.89 -10.48
C PHE A 269 -12.02 -9.72 -9.20
N LEU A 270 -11.28 -10.83 -9.10
CA LEU A 270 -11.30 -11.69 -7.91
C LEU A 270 -11.09 -10.90 -6.61
N TRP A 271 -10.10 -10.00 -6.59
CA TRP A 271 -9.79 -9.17 -5.42
C TRP A 271 -11.00 -8.38 -4.90
N LYS A 272 -11.83 -7.85 -5.82
CA LYS A 272 -13.00 -7.05 -5.46
C LYS A 272 -14.09 -7.90 -4.83
N SER A 273 -14.30 -9.11 -5.36
CA SER A 273 -15.23 -10.09 -4.77
C SER A 273 -14.78 -10.48 -3.37
N GLU A 274 -13.49 -10.79 -3.17
CA GLU A 274 -12.91 -11.14 -1.86
C GLU A 274 -13.04 -10.04 -0.80
N GLN A 275 -12.95 -8.76 -1.20
CA GLN A 275 -13.15 -7.65 -0.25
C GLN A 275 -14.62 -7.51 0.16
N LEU A 276 -15.56 -7.90 -0.71
CA LEU A 276 -17.00 -7.77 -0.48
C LEU A 276 -17.61 -8.95 0.27
N GLU A 277 -16.91 -10.09 0.33
CA GLU A 277 -17.33 -11.22 1.14
C GLU A 277 -17.54 -10.79 2.61
N PRO A 278 -18.75 -11.02 3.17
CA PRO A 278 -19.03 -10.68 4.55
C PRO A 278 -18.04 -11.35 5.52
N ARG A 279 -17.48 -10.56 6.44
CA ARG A 279 -16.65 -11.10 7.52
C ARG A 279 -17.49 -11.27 8.78
N GLU A 280 -17.41 -12.43 9.42
CA GLU A 280 -18.12 -12.70 10.66
C GLU A 280 -17.64 -11.77 11.78
N ALA A 281 -18.60 -11.15 12.47
CA ALA A 281 -18.30 -10.26 13.58
C ALA A 281 -17.76 -11.07 14.77
N PRO A 282 -16.63 -10.67 15.38
CA PRO A 282 -16.17 -11.28 16.62
C PRO A 282 -17.25 -11.18 17.70
N SER A 283 -17.58 -12.30 18.35
CA SER A 283 -18.57 -12.30 19.43
C SER A 283 -18.17 -11.36 20.57
N GLU A 284 -19.13 -10.70 21.21
CA GLU A 284 -18.84 -9.77 22.31
C GLU A 284 -18.16 -10.48 23.49
N THR A 285 -18.44 -11.77 23.71
CA THR A 285 -17.73 -12.62 24.67
C THR A 285 -16.25 -12.78 24.32
N LEU A 286 -15.93 -13.02 23.03
CA LEU A 286 -14.55 -13.11 22.57
C LEU A 286 -13.84 -11.76 22.73
N VAL A 287 -14.50 -10.66 22.36
CA VAL A 287 -13.95 -9.30 22.50
C VAL A 287 -13.66 -8.97 23.96
N ALA A 288 -14.60 -9.22 24.86
CA ALA A 288 -14.43 -8.98 26.29
C ALA A 288 -13.28 -9.82 26.87
N ARG A 289 -13.17 -11.09 26.49
CA ARG A 289 -12.08 -11.99 26.94
C ARG A 289 -10.71 -11.49 26.48
N MET A 290 -10.58 -11.16 25.19
CA MET A 290 -9.32 -10.70 24.60
C MET A 290 -8.88 -9.33 25.14
N ALA A 291 -9.83 -8.42 25.36
CA ALA A 291 -9.58 -7.12 25.99
C ALA A 291 -9.12 -7.29 27.44
N LYS A 292 -9.82 -8.11 28.23
CA LYS A 292 -9.47 -8.39 29.63
C LYS A 292 -8.07 -8.97 29.77
N ALA A 293 -7.66 -9.86 28.86
CA ALA A 293 -6.31 -10.46 28.85
C ALA A 293 -5.17 -9.45 28.67
N LYS A 294 -5.47 -8.23 28.20
CA LYS A 294 -4.52 -7.12 28.01
C LYS A 294 -4.85 -5.90 28.86
N THR A 295 -5.71 -6.07 29.88
CA THR A 295 -6.15 -4.97 30.77
C THR A 295 -6.79 -3.80 30.03
N LEU A 296 -7.50 -4.10 28.94
CA LEU A 296 -8.20 -3.11 28.12
C LEU A 296 -9.67 -3.00 28.50
N ASP A 297 -10.26 -1.84 28.27
CA ASP A 297 -11.70 -1.66 28.23
C ASP A 297 -12.28 -2.35 26.98
N SER A 298 -13.27 -3.21 27.18
CA SER A 298 -13.82 -4.02 26.09
C SER A 298 -14.61 -3.22 25.06
N ARG A 299 -15.14 -2.03 25.41
CA ARG A 299 -15.98 -1.21 24.51
C ARG A 299 -15.13 -0.32 23.60
N THR A 300 -13.99 0.14 24.09
CA THR A 300 -13.13 1.12 23.40
C THR A 300 -11.81 0.53 22.92
N GLY A 301 -11.35 -0.57 23.54
CA GLY A 301 -10.03 -1.15 23.34
C GLY A 301 -8.90 -0.34 24.00
N LEU A 302 -9.19 0.72 24.75
CA LEU A 302 -8.20 1.53 25.43
C LEU A 302 -7.72 0.86 26.72
N ALA A 303 -6.50 1.18 27.15
CA ALA A 303 -6.03 0.81 28.49
C ALA A 303 -6.95 1.43 29.55
N LYS A 304 -7.31 0.67 30.59
CA LYS A 304 -8.22 1.15 31.64
C LYS A 304 -7.70 2.40 32.37
N ASP A 305 -6.39 2.56 32.45
CA ASP A 305 -5.74 3.71 33.09
C ASP A 305 -5.76 4.98 32.21
N ALA A 306 -6.09 4.84 30.91
CA ALA A 306 -6.25 5.96 29.98
C ALA A 306 -7.70 6.48 29.91
N ALA A 307 -8.64 5.85 30.64
CA ALA A 307 -10.07 6.16 30.63
C ALA A 307 -10.52 7.04 31.81
N GLN A 308 -9.59 7.54 32.64
CA GLN A 308 -9.83 8.52 33.71
C GLN A 308 -9.36 9.93 33.28
#